data_AF-Q8ES72-F1
#
_entry.id   AF-Q8ES72-F1
#
_cell.length_a   1.000
_cell.length_b   1.000
_cell.length_c   1.000
_cell.angle_alpha   90.00
_cell.angle_beta   90.00
_cell.angle_gamma   90.00
#
_symmetry.space_group_name_H-M   'P 1'
#
loop_
_entity.id
_entity.type
_entity.pdbx_description
1 polymer ?
#
loop_
_entity_poly.entity_id
_entity_poly.type
_entity_poly.pdbx_seq_one_letter_code
_entity_poly.pdbx_strand_id
1 'polypeptide(L)'
;MKYKNFLIFIIMTIILLVGCNVDPDFDDETTSKLKNVTESYIENNFEAVESIELDEPYISPMGGTKIDGTVNGQGGFSISLNDDLTVAAISTKEGFPDTKEKCKDQICDY
;
A
#
# COMPACT_ATOMS: atom_id res chain seq x y z
N MET A 1 5.77 -29.06 43.89
CA MET A 1 6.37 -29.28 42.55
C MET A 1 5.29 -29.35 41.46
N LYS A 2 4.41 -28.33 41.36
CA LYS A 2 3.35 -28.26 40.33
C LYS A 2 3.21 -26.85 39.73
N TYR A 3 3.56 -25.83 40.51
CA TYR A 3 3.56 -24.42 40.09
C TYR A 3 4.74 -24.04 39.17
N LYS A 4 5.90 -24.71 39.28
CA LYS A 4 7.09 -24.41 38.47
C LYS A 4 6.91 -24.76 36.98
N ASN A 5 6.15 -25.81 36.69
CA ASN A 5 5.86 -26.22 35.31
C ASN A 5 4.73 -25.39 34.68
N PHE A 6 3.81 -24.87 35.50
CA PHE A 6 2.74 -23.96 35.05
C PHE A 6 3.28 -22.56 34.71
N LEU A 7 4.26 -22.06 35.47
CA LEU A 7 4.91 -20.76 35.22
C LEU A 7 5.69 -20.75 33.89
N ILE A 8 6.32 -21.88 33.53
CA ILE A 8 7.07 -22.03 32.27
C ILE A 8 6.14 -21.95 31.05
N PHE A 9 4.92 -22.49 31.14
CA PHE A 9 3.93 -22.43 30.07
C PHE A 9 3.45 -20.99 29.78
N ILE A 10 3.29 -20.17 30.82
CA ILE A 10 2.85 -18.76 30.69
C ILE A 10 3.94 -17.90 30.04
N ILE A 11 5.21 -18.15 30.35
CA ILE A 11 6.34 -17.40 29.76
C ILE A 11 6.48 -17.71 28.27
N MET A 12 6.22 -18.95 27.85
CA MET A 12 6.31 -19.34 26.43
C MET A 12 5.21 -18.70 25.57
N THR A 13 4.01 -18.47 26.12
CA THR A 13 2.92 -17.78 25.41
C THR A 13 3.17 -16.28 25.23
N ILE A 14 3.93 -15.64 26.12
CA ILE A 14 4.25 -14.20 26.02
C ILE A 14 5.23 -13.92 24.87
N ILE A 15 6.15 -14.86 24.58
CA ILE A 15 7.14 -14.71 23.51
C ILE A 15 6.48 -14.81 22.11
N LEU A 16 5.35 -15.52 21.98
CA LEU A 16 4.61 -15.65 20.72
C LEU A 16 3.72 -14.44 20.37
N LEU A 17 3.49 -13.53 21.32
CA LEU A 17 2.64 -12.34 21.13
C LEU A 17 3.44 -11.08 20.74
N VAL A 18 4.77 -11.13 20.81
CA VAL A 18 5.64 -10.06 20.28
C VAL A 18 5.86 -10.31 18.79
N GLY A 19 4.77 -10.27 18.02
CA GLY A 19 4.88 -10.17 16.56
C GLY A 19 5.57 -8.84 16.22
N CYS A 20 6.63 -8.89 15.42
CA CYS A 20 7.27 -7.71 14.85
C CYS A 20 6.25 -6.93 14.01
N ASN A 21 5.64 -5.88 14.59
CA ASN A 21 5.10 -4.77 13.82
C ASN A 21 6.21 -3.72 13.78
N VAL A 22 7.15 -3.92 12.86
CA VAL A 22 8.03 -2.83 12.43
C VAL A 22 7.49 -2.48 11.05
N ASP A 23 6.52 -1.58 11.00
CA ASP A 23 6.24 -0.89 9.75
C ASP A 23 7.53 -0.15 9.39
N PRO A 24 8.09 -0.34 8.19
CA PRO A 24 9.26 0.41 7.81
C PRO A 24 8.84 1.87 7.68
N ASP A 25 9.45 2.71 8.50
CA ASP A 25 9.38 4.15 8.33
C ASP A 25 10.13 4.49 7.03
N PHE A 26 9.40 4.91 6.01
CA PHE A 26 9.97 5.48 4.81
C PHE A 26 10.48 6.89 5.16
N ASP A 27 11.69 7.24 4.72
CA ASP A 27 12.14 8.62 4.84
C ASP A 27 11.30 9.56 3.96
N ASP A 28 11.27 10.85 4.31
CA ASP A 28 10.45 11.86 3.63
C ASP A 28 10.70 11.92 2.12
N GLU A 29 11.95 11.69 1.68
CA GLU A 29 12.33 11.70 0.27
C GLU A 29 11.70 10.51 -0.48
N THR A 30 11.78 9.32 0.11
CA THR A 30 11.23 8.08 -0.45
C THR A 30 9.71 8.13 -0.46
N THR A 31 9.09 8.58 0.63
CA THR A 31 7.64 8.82 0.72
C THR A 31 7.18 9.77 -0.38
N SER A 32 7.88 10.89 -0.57
CA SER A 32 7.54 11.87 -1.62
C SER A 32 7.65 11.28 -3.03
N LYS A 33 8.66 10.45 -3.30
CA LYS A 33 8.81 9.77 -4.60
C LYS A 33 7.69 8.76 -4.85
N LEU A 34 7.36 7.93 -3.87
CA LEU A 34 6.30 6.93 -3.98
C LEU A 34 4.93 7.59 -4.24
N LYS A 35 4.63 8.68 -3.52
CA LYS A 35 3.41 9.46 -3.72
C LYS A 35 3.36 10.12 -5.10
N ASN A 36 4.43 10.79 -5.54
CA ASN A 36 4.50 11.40 -6.88
C ASN A 36 4.29 10.38 -8.01
N VAL A 37 4.93 9.21 -7.92
CA VAL A 37 4.78 8.14 -8.93
C VAL A 37 3.34 7.63 -8.94
N THR A 38 2.73 7.46 -7.77
CA THR A 38 1.34 7.03 -7.64
C THR A 38 0.39 8.06 -8.26
N GLU A 39 0.54 9.35 -7.93
CA GLU A 39 -0.25 10.44 -8.52
C GLU A 39 -0.10 10.46 -10.04
N SER A 40 1.13 10.47 -10.55
CA SER A 40 1.41 10.47 -11.99
C SER A 40 0.76 9.27 -12.69
N TYR A 41 0.86 8.07 -12.10
CA TYR A 41 0.21 6.88 -12.65
C TYR A 41 -1.30 7.07 -12.75
N ILE A 42 -1.95 7.53 -11.67
CA ILE A 42 -3.39 7.72 -11.64
C ILE A 42 -3.84 8.78 -12.66
N GLU A 43 -3.21 9.95 -12.66
CA GLU A 43 -3.54 11.07 -13.55
C GLU A 43 -3.34 10.70 -15.03
N ASN A 44 -2.32 9.91 -15.35
CA ASN A 44 -2.01 9.55 -16.72
C ASN A 44 -2.85 8.40 -17.26
N ASN A 45 -3.32 7.47 -16.40
CA ASN A 45 -3.99 6.25 -16.83
C ASN A 45 -5.52 6.28 -16.71
N PHE A 46 -6.11 7.15 -15.88
CA PHE A 46 -7.56 7.16 -15.63
C PHE A 46 -8.24 8.47 -16.07
N GLU A 47 -9.50 8.36 -16.48
CA GLU A 47 -10.31 9.50 -16.92
C GLU A 47 -10.85 10.31 -15.75
N ALA A 48 -11.17 11.58 -15.99
CA ALA A 48 -11.88 12.45 -15.05
C ALA A 48 -11.29 12.49 -13.61
N VAL A 49 -9.97 12.42 -13.48
CA VAL A 49 -9.27 12.64 -12.20
C VAL A 49 -9.25 14.13 -11.88
N GLU A 50 -9.89 14.54 -10.79
CA GLU A 50 -9.97 15.93 -10.32
C GLU A 50 -9.19 16.13 -9.01
N SER A 51 -9.20 15.13 -8.13
CA SER A 51 -8.43 15.12 -6.89
C SER A 51 -7.96 13.72 -6.53
N ILE A 52 -6.79 13.66 -5.87
CA ILE A 52 -6.20 12.43 -5.34
C ILE A 52 -5.82 12.69 -3.89
N GLU A 53 -6.21 11.79 -3.00
CA GLU A 53 -5.79 11.76 -1.60
C GLU A 53 -5.02 10.45 -1.38
N LEU A 54 -3.75 10.55 -0.94
CA LEU A 54 -2.87 9.42 -0.69
C LEU A 54 -2.57 9.26 0.80
N ASP A 55 -2.71 8.04 1.28
CA ASP A 55 -2.24 7.63 2.61
C ASP A 55 -0.71 7.46 2.62
N GLU A 56 -0.13 7.22 3.80
CA GLU A 56 1.29 6.91 3.93
C GLU A 56 1.63 5.54 3.30
N PRO A 57 2.78 5.43 2.62
CA PRO A 57 3.23 4.15 2.09
C PRO A 57 3.50 3.15 3.22
N TYR A 58 3.23 1.88 2.95
CA TYR A 58 3.48 0.80 3.89
C TYR A 58 4.00 -0.45 3.16
N ILE A 59 4.64 -1.34 3.92
CA ILE A 59 5.00 -2.67 3.42
C ILE A 59 3.87 -3.64 3.77
N SER A 60 3.30 -4.25 2.74
CA SER A 60 2.30 -5.31 2.90
C SER A 60 2.89 -6.52 3.66
N PRO A 61 2.05 -7.39 4.26
CA PRO A 61 2.53 -8.60 4.95
C PRO A 61 3.36 -9.55 4.08
N MET A 62 3.28 -9.43 2.75
CA MET A 62 4.06 -10.19 1.78
C MET A 62 5.36 -9.48 1.34
N GLY A 63 5.68 -8.33 1.94
CA GLY A 63 6.94 -7.59 1.71
C GLY A 63 6.90 -6.54 0.61
N GLY A 64 5.80 -6.38 -0.13
CA GLY A 64 5.69 -5.38 -1.21
C GLY A 64 5.22 -4.00 -0.73
N THR A 65 5.75 -2.93 -1.33
CA THR A 65 5.37 -1.54 -1.08
C THR A 65 3.99 -1.23 -1.62
N LYS A 66 3.16 -0.61 -0.78
CA LYS A 66 1.80 -0.22 -1.12
C LYS A 66 1.50 1.22 -0.73
N ILE A 67 0.64 1.84 -1.52
CA ILE A 67 -0.03 3.10 -1.18
C ILE A 67 -1.52 2.89 -1.39
N ASP A 68 -2.30 3.27 -0.38
CA ASP A 68 -3.75 3.34 -0.47
C ASP A 68 -4.16 4.80 -0.70
N GLY A 69 -5.32 5.00 -1.31
CA GLY A 69 -5.80 6.35 -1.59
C GLY A 69 -7.23 6.40 -2.09
N THR A 70 -7.71 7.61 -2.32
CA THR A 70 -9.03 7.90 -2.86
C THR A 70 -8.94 8.92 -4.00
N VAL A 71 -9.69 8.67 -5.07
CA VAL A 71 -9.84 9.60 -6.20
C VAL A 71 -11.21 10.25 -6.14
N ASN A 72 -11.25 11.57 -6.33
CA ASN A 72 -12.46 12.40 -6.35
C ASN A 72 -13.35 12.26 -5.08
N GLY A 73 -12.75 11.87 -3.95
CA GLY A 73 -13.45 11.63 -2.68
C GLY A 73 -14.45 10.46 -2.70
N GLN A 74 -14.39 9.59 -3.72
CA GLN A 74 -15.37 8.51 -3.91
C GLN A 74 -14.69 7.16 -4.14
N GLY A 75 -13.83 7.07 -5.16
CA GLY A 75 -13.24 5.83 -5.61
C GLY A 75 -11.95 5.50 -4.85
N GLY A 76 -12.01 4.55 -3.92
CA GLY A 76 -10.81 4.08 -3.23
C GLY A 76 -9.95 3.15 -4.11
N PHE A 77 -8.65 3.13 -3.85
CA PHE A 77 -7.70 2.22 -4.50
C PHE A 77 -6.56 1.80 -3.57
N SER A 78 -5.87 0.74 -3.98
CA SER A 78 -4.61 0.26 -3.40
C SER A 78 -3.66 -0.06 -4.53
N ILE A 79 -2.52 0.62 -4.59
CA ILE A 79 -1.47 0.40 -5.59
C ILE A 79 -0.29 -0.34 -4.95
N SER A 80 0.31 -1.25 -5.70
CA SER A 80 1.53 -1.97 -5.31
C SER A 80 2.66 -1.55 -6.24
N LEU A 81 3.79 -1.17 -5.66
CA LEU A 81 4.98 -0.70 -6.37
C LEU A 81 6.11 -1.72 -6.20
N ASN A 82 6.87 -1.92 -7.27
CA ASN A 82 8.14 -2.63 -7.24
C ASN A 82 9.23 -1.74 -6.62
N ASP A 83 10.37 -2.33 -6.27
CA ASP A 83 11.52 -1.60 -5.71
C ASP A 83 12.09 -0.54 -6.68
N ASP A 84 11.88 -0.70 -7.98
CA ASP A 84 12.26 0.26 -9.03
C ASP A 84 11.19 1.35 -9.26
N LEU A 85 10.19 1.43 -8.37
CA LEU A 85 9.04 2.35 -8.41
C LEU A 85 8.06 2.10 -9.56
N THR A 86 8.19 1.01 -10.32
CA THR A 86 7.18 0.65 -11.32
C THR A 86 5.91 0.08 -10.66
N VAL A 87 4.75 0.40 -11.21
CA VAL A 87 3.45 -0.13 -10.76
C VAL A 87 3.35 -1.61 -11.12
N ALA A 88 3.28 -2.44 -10.07
CA ALA A 88 3.13 -3.89 -10.20
C ALA A 88 1.65 -4.29 -10.33
N ALA A 89 0.78 -3.63 -9.56
CA ALA A 89 -0.64 -3.91 -9.55
C ALA A 89 -1.43 -2.73 -8.96
N ILE A 90 -2.70 -2.63 -9.35
CA ILE A 90 -3.69 -1.75 -8.73
C ILE A 90 -4.97 -2.54 -8.44
N SER A 91 -5.59 -2.28 -7.30
CA SER A 91 -6.93 -2.74 -6.95
C SER A 91 -7.81 -1.53 -6.71
N THR A 92 -9.00 -1.51 -7.31
CA THR A 92 -9.92 -0.37 -7.25
C THR A 92 -11.23 -0.77 -6.58
N LYS A 93 -11.92 0.21 -6.00
CA LYS A 93 -13.25 0.07 -5.39
C LYS A 93 -14.32 0.70 -6.30
N GLU A 94 -15.59 0.45 -5.97
CA GLU A 94 -16.71 1.12 -6.63
C GLU A 94 -16.55 2.64 -6.57
N GLY A 95 -16.89 3.32 -7.68
CA GLY A 95 -16.71 4.76 -7.83
C GLY A 95 -15.31 5.19 -8.26
N PHE A 96 -14.38 4.26 -8.48
CA PHE A 96 -13.09 4.56 -9.09
C PHE A 96 -13.23 4.89 -10.58
N PRO A 97 -12.50 5.89 -11.12
CA PRO A 97 -12.68 6.29 -12.51
C PRO A 97 -12.27 5.21 -13.53
N ASP A 98 -12.88 5.28 -14.71
CA ASP A 98 -12.56 4.37 -15.81
C ASP A 98 -11.16 4.63 -16.36
N THR A 99 -10.50 3.56 -16.81
CA THR A 99 -9.21 3.64 -17.51
C THR A 99 -9.39 4.35 -18.85
N LYS A 100 -8.47 5.28 -19.17
CA LYS A 100 -8.43 5.95 -20.47
C LYS A 100 -8.39 4.93 -21.59
N GLU A 101 -9.13 5.17 -22.67
CA GLU A 101 -9.21 4.25 -23.82
C GLU A 101 -7.82 3.80 -24.31
N LYS A 102 -6.88 4.74 -24.45
CA LYS A 102 -5.50 4.47 -24.91
C LYS A 102 -4.64 3.64 -23.94
N CYS A 103 -5.09 3.47 -22.69
CA CYS A 103 -4.39 2.76 -21.62
C CYS A 103 -5.12 1.47 -21.19
N LYS A 104 -6.17 1.03 -21.92
CA LYS A 104 -6.91 -0.19 -21.56
C LYS A 104 -6.10 -1.47 -21.74
N ASP A 105 -5.28 -1.50 -22.79
CA ASP A 105 -4.46 -2.68 -23.14
C ASP A 105 -3.02 -2.59 -22.61
N GLN A 106 -2.62 -1.42 -22.08
CA GLN A 106 -1.27 -1.17 -21.59
C GLN A 106 -1.25 -0.02 -20.58
N ILE A 107 -0.29 -0.04 -19.67
CA ILE A 107 -0.02 1.12 -18.81
C ILE A 107 0.56 2.24 -19.67
N CYS A 108 -0.06 3.43 -19.61
CA CYS A 108 0.46 4.65 -20.21
C CYS A 108 1.60 5.23 -19.37
N ASP A 109 2.57 5.87 -20.03
CA ASP A 109 3.73 6.51 -19.40
C ASP A 109 3.35 7.48 -18.26
N TYR A 110 4.13 7.43 -17.18
CA TYR A 110 3.96 8.18 -15.93
C TYR A 110 5.29 8.43 -15.23
#